data_AF-A0AAU2XFS6-F1
#
_entry.id   AF-A0AAU2XFS6-F1
#
_cell.length_a   1.000
_cell.length_b   1.000
_cell.length_c   1.000
_cell.angle_alpha   90.00
_cell.angle_beta   90.00
_cell.angle_gamma   90.00
#
_symmetry.space_group_name_H-M   'P 1'
#
loop_
_entity.id
_entity.type
_entity.pdbx_description
1 polymer ?
#
loop_
_entity_poly.entity_id
_entity_poly.type
_entity_poly.pdbx_seq_one_letter_code
_entity_poly.pdbx_strand_id
1 'polypeptide(L)'
;MTPPRTRNQAIAQGLLVEADPKICAEYRMTGIPIALTAAAYERCVAWTEDDARRGWPGTTEADRLRDVVAVVAEKFADFIQAGDQDEAIACFSLHLVAGRAGAPSPFEVRLLADIHDGGDHGSHAVTVDCRSEF
;
A
#
# COMPACT_ATOMS: atom_id res chain seq x y z
N MET A 1 -17.24 17.66 -8.49
CA MET A 1 -16.08 16.78 -8.74
C MET A 1 -16.64 15.43 -9.15
N THR A 2 -16.32 14.93 -10.35
CA THR A 2 -16.84 13.64 -10.83
C THR A 2 -16.04 12.51 -10.18
N PRO A 3 -16.69 11.48 -9.59
CA PRO A 3 -15.95 10.36 -9.00
C PRO A 3 -15.09 9.67 -10.07
N PRO A 4 -13.85 9.24 -9.74
CA PRO A 4 -12.99 8.54 -10.70
C PRO A 4 -13.66 7.24 -11.13
N ARG A 5 -13.60 6.94 -12.43
CA ARG A 5 -14.16 5.71 -13.01
C ARG A 5 -13.11 4.63 -13.29
N THR A 6 -11.82 4.98 -13.21
CA THR A 6 -10.70 4.03 -13.37
C THR A 6 -9.62 4.34 -12.35
N ARG A 7 -8.77 3.34 -12.08
CA ARG A 7 -7.56 3.48 -11.27
C ARG A 7 -6.68 4.64 -11.75
N ASN A 8 -6.40 4.71 -13.05
CA ASN A 8 -5.62 5.81 -13.64
C ASN A 8 -6.23 7.20 -13.38
N GLN A 9 -7.56 7.33 -13.41
CA GLN A 9 -8.22 8.59 -13.07
C GLN A 9 -8.09 8.93 -11.59
N ALA A 10 -8.19 7.93 -10.70
CA ALA A 10 -7.99 8.13 -9.27
C ALA A 10 -6.54 8.53 -8.95
N ILE A 11 -5.55 7.95 -9.64
CA ILE A 11 -4.13 8.36 -9.54
C ILE A 11 -3.96 9.81 -10.03
N ALA A 12 -4.51 10.15 -11.20
CA ALA A 12 -4.42 11.51 -11.75
C ALA A 12 -5.10 12.57 -10.86
N GLN A 13 -6.09 12.17 -10.06
CA GLN A 13 -6.76 13.02 -9.08
C GLN A 13 -6.05 13.06 -7.71
N GLY A 14 -4.95 12.33 -7.53
CA GLY A 14 -4.23 12.23 -6.27
C GLY A 14 -4.97 11.44 -5.17
N LEU A 15 -5.97 10.63 -5.55
CA LEU A 15 -6.72 9.78 -4.61
C LEU A 15 -5.99 8.47 -4.33
N LEU A 16 -5.24 7.98 -5.32
CA LEU A 16 -4.40 6.80 -5.23
C LEU A 16 -2.94 7.16 -5.53
N VAL A 17 -2.03 6.48 -4.85
CA VAL A 17 -0.59 6.49 -5.09
C VAL A 17 -0.19 5.10 -5.55
N GLU A 18 0.30 5.00 -6.78
CA GLU A 18 0.77 3.73 -7.35
C GLU A 18 2.07 3.29 -6.66
N ALA A 19 2.13 2.02 -6.24
CA ALA A 19 3.34 1.44 -5.71
C ALA A 19 4.39 1.31 -6.81
N ASP A 20 5.68 1.50 -6.48
CA ASP A 20 6.77 1.37 -7.45
C ASP A 20 6.76 -0.04 -8.08
N PRO A 21 6.59 -0.16 -9.41
CA PRO A 21 6.56 -1.44 -10.10
C PRO A 21 7.82 -2.29 -9.87
N LYS A 22 8.97 -1.68 -9.59
CA LYS A 22 10.21 -2.39 -9.26
C LYS A 22 10.12 -3.06 -7.91
N ILE A 23 9.55 -2.39 -6.91
CA ILE A 23 9.30 -3.00 -5.59
C ILE A 23 8.26 -4.11 -5.73
N CYS A 24 7.17 -3.88 -6.47
CA CYS A 24 6.17 -4.94 -6.76
C CYS A 24 6.82 -6.18 -7.40
N ALA A 25 7.80 -5.98 -8.29
CA ALA A 25 8.51 -7.08 -8.92
C ALA A 25 9.37 -7.91 -7.95
N GLU A 26 9.94 -7.31 -6.90
CA GLU A 26 10.69 -8.01 -5.85
C GLU A 26 9.83 -9.10 -5.17
N TYR A 27 8.50 -8.89 -5.12
CA TYR A 27 7.53 -9.79 -4.49
C TYR A 27 6.63 -10.53 -5.49
N ARG A 28 7.02 -10.60 -6.77
CA ARG A 28 6.28 -11.30 -7.84
C ARG A 28 4.89 -10.72 -8.13
N MET A 29 4.66 -9.45 -7.81
CA MET A 29 3.41 -8.72 -8.06
C MET A 29 3.44 -7.92 -9.37
N THR A 30 4.03 -8.47 -10.45
CA THR A 30 4.25 -7.72 -11.71
C THR A 30 3.03 -7.62 -12.62
N GLY A 31 2.03 -8.48 -12.42
CA GLY A 31 0.82 -8.54 -13.26
C GLY A 31 -0.43 -7.94 -12.60
N ILE A 32 -0.31 -7.50 -11.35
CA ILE A 32 -1.43 -6.99 -10.54
C ILE A 32 -0.98 -5.65 -9.97
N PRO A 33 -1.43 -4.52 -10.54
CA PRO A 33 -1.07 -3.20 -10.05
C PRO A 33 -1.48 -3.04 -8.59
N ILE A 34 -0.58 -2.51 -7.77
CA ILE A 34 -0.86 -2.17 -6.37
C ILE A 34 -0.90 -0.65 -6.26
N ALA A 35 -1.95 -0.13 -5.64
CA ALA A 35 -2.05 1.28 -5.28
C ALA A 35 -2.48 1.43 -3.82
N LEU A 36 -1.97 2.46 -3.17
CA LEU A 36 -2.42 2.87 -1.84
C LEU A 36 -3.34 4.08 -2.00
N THR A 37 -4.35 4.22 -1.15
CA THR A 37 -5.02 5.52 -1.02
C THR A 37 -4.03 6.56 -0.54
N ALA A 38 -4.26 7.83 -0.87
CA ALA A 38 -3.41 8.91 -0.37
C ALA A 38 -3.31 8.89 1.17
N ALA A 39 -4.42 8.60 1.86
CA ALA A 39 -4.43 8.48 3.32
C ALA A 39 -3.57 7.30 3.82
N ALA A 40 -3.65 6.14 3.16
CA ALA A 40 -2.80 5.01 3.48
C ALA A 40 -1.33 5.33 3.24
N TYR A 41 -0.99 5.85 2.07
CA TYR A 41 0.36 6.23 1.71
C TYR A 41 0.97 7.22 2.72
N GLU A 42 0.27 8.32 3.03
CA GLU A 42 0.72 9.33 4.01
C GLU A 42 0.94 8.73 5.41
N ARG A 43 0.13 7.75 5.79
CA ARG A 43 0.19 7.17 7.14
C ARG A 43 1.21 6.06 7.28
N CYS A 44 1.49 5.31 6.21
CA CYS A 44 2.34 4.13 6.27
C CYS A 44 3.63 4.16 5.46
N VAL A 45 3.70 4.94 4.40
CA VAL A 45 4.84 4.98 3.49
C VAL A 45 5.57 6.31 3.55
N ALA A 46 4.83 7.43 3.43
CA ALA A 46 5.39 8.75 3.24
C ALA A 46 6.51 9.06 4.23
N TRP A 47 7.61 9.57 3.69
CA TRP A 47 8.80 9.90 4.46
C TRP A 47 8.89 11.41 4.69
N THR A 48 8.81 11.84 5.95
CA THR A 48 8.82 13.27 6.28
C THR A 48 10.25 13.78 6.47
N GLU A 49 10.45 15.11 6.34
CA GLU A 49 11.72 15.74 6.70
C GLU A 49 12.08 15.56 8.19
N ASP A 50 11.09 15.31 9.05
CA ASP A 50 11.30 15.00 10.46
C ASP A 50 11.87 13.57 10.62
N ASP A 51 11.41 12.60 9.84
CA ASP A 51 11.98 11.25 9.78
C ASP A 51 13.46 11.30 9.33
N ALA A 52 13.76 12.10 8.30
CA ALA A 52 15.12 12.27 7.78
C ALA A 52 16.06 12.95 8.80
N ARG A 53 15.62 14.01 9.48
CA ARG A 53 16.43 14.76 10.45
C ARG A 53 16.70 13.98 11.75
N ARG A 54 15.76 13.15 12.18
CA ARG A 54 15.91 12.36 13.42
C ARG A 54 16.71 11.09 13.22
N GLY A 55 17.09 10.79 11.97
CA GLY A 55 18.16 9.87 11.65
C GLY A 55 17.90 8.47 12.17
N TRP A 56 16.75 7.88 11.86
CA TRP A 56 16.64 6.43 12.02
C TRP A 56 17.61 5.78 11.03
N PRO A 57 18.71 5.14 11.48
CA PRO A 57 19.66 4.57 10.55
C PRO A 57 19.00 3.36 9.89
N GLY A 58 18.84 3.41 8.56
CA GLY A 58 18.55 2.22 7.75
C GLY A 58 17.08 1.96 7.38
N THR A 59 16.18 2.93 7.49
CA THR A 59 14.85 2.83 6.87
C THR A 59 14.58 4.03 5.96
N THR A 60 13.91 3.77 4.85
CA THR A 60 13.56 4.74 3.82
C THR A 60 12.09 4.62 3.46
N GLU A 61 11.56 5.58 2.71
CA GLU A 61 10.22 5.48 2.11
C GLU A 61 10.06 4.18 1.31
N ALA A 62 11.09 3.80 0.55
CA ALA A 62 11.10 2.57 -0.23
C ALA A 62 11.03 1.33 0.64
N ASP A 63 11.67 1.33 1.81
CA ASP A 63 11.62 0.21 2.76
C ASP A 63 10.22 0.09 3.39
N ARG A 64 9.60 1.22 3.76
CA ARG A 64 8.21 1.23 4.24
C ARG A 64 7.24 0.72 3.16
N LEU A 65 7.46 1.08 1.90
CA LEU A 65 6.67 0.57 0.78
C LEU A 65 6.88 -0.94 0.55
N ARG A 66 8.12 -1.43 0.69
CA ARG A 66 8.42 -2.87 0.66
C ARG A 66 7.64 -3.65 1.70
N ASP A 67 7.56 -3.15 2.93
CA ASP A 67 6.80 -3.83 3.99
C ASP A 67 5.31 -3.97 3.63
N VAL A 68 4.69 -2.92 3.06
CA VAL A 68 3.31 -2.98 2.58
C VAL A 68 3.15 -4.01 1.46
N VAL A 69 4.01 -3.94 0.43
CA VAL A 69 3.94 -4.84 -0.73
C VAL A 69 4.21 -6.29 -0.33
N ALA A 70 5.13 -6.53 0.59
CA ALA A 70 5.45 -7.86 1.11
C ALA A 70 4.23 -8.51 1.77
N VAL A 71 3.55 -7.78 2.66
CA VAL A 71 2.36 -8.30 3.34
C VAL A 71 1.20 -8.49 2.37
N VAL A 72 1.00 -7.57 1.42
CA VAL A 72 -0.01 -7.74 0.35
C VAL A 72 0.27 -9.01 -0.45
N ALA A 73 1.51 -9.22 -0.89
CA ALA A 73 1.91 -10.41 -1.64
C ALA A 73 1.70 -11.69 -0.82
N GLU A 74 2.02 -11.67 0.48
CA GLU A 74 1.76 -12.80 1.39
C GLU A 74 0.26 -13.10 1.50
N LYS A 75 -0.58 -12.08 1.71
CA LYS A 75 -2.03 -12.25 1.91
C LYS A 75 -2.76 -12.74 0.67
N PHE A 76 -2.29 -12.39 -0.52
CA PHE A 76 -2.91 -12.80 -1.79
C PHE A 76 -2.12 -13.89 -2.52
N ALA A 77 -1.10 -14.50 -1.91
CA ALA A 77 -0.28 -15.52 -2.56
C ALA A 77 -1.12 -16.67 -3.13
N ASP A 78 -2.04 -17.20 -2.35
CA ASP A 78 -2.92 -18.32 -2.75
C ASP A 78 -3.90 -17.89 -3.84
N PHE A 79 -4.49 -16.69 -3.72
CA PHE A 79 -5.38 -16.10 -4.73
C PHE A 79 -4.69 -16.02 -6.10
N ILE A 80 -3.46 -15.49 -6.11
CA ILE A 80 -2.66 -15.30 -7.31
C ILE A 80 -2.24 -16.66 -7.91
N GLN A 81 -1.85 -17.62 -7.06
CA GLN A 81 -1.43 -18.95 -7.52
C GLN A 81 -2.60 -19.76 -8.09
N ALA A 82 -3.79 -19.65 -7.50
CA ALA A 82 -4.99 -20.32 -7.97
C ALA A 82 -5.49 -19.74 -9.31
N GLY A 83 -5.04 -18.53 -9.68
CA GLY A 83 -5.58 -17.80 -10.83
C GLY A 83 -7.04 -17.41 -10.61
N ASP A 84 -7.41 -17.21 -9.34
CA ASP A 84 -8.78 -16.88 -8.96
C ASP A 84 -9.21 -15.55 -9.61
N GLN A 85 -10.49 -15.46 -9.95
CA GLN A 85 -11.08 -14.31 -10.62
C GLN A 85 -12.02 -13.52 -9.70
N ASP A 86 -12.27 -14.02 -8.49
CA ASP A 86 -13.17 -13.39 -7.52
C ASP A 86 -12.52 -12.18 -6.81
N GLU A 87 -13.33 -11.36 -6.14
CA GLU A 87 -12.81 -10.29 -5.28
C GLU A 87 -12.38 -10.86 -3.93
N ALA A 88 -11.30 -10.32 -3.33
CA ALA A 88 -10.86 -10.74 -2.01
C ALA A 88 -10.34 -9.56 -1.17
N ILE A 89 -10.62 -9.63 0.13
CA ILE A 89 -10.24 -8.60 1.10
C ILE A 89 -9.35 -9.21 2.17
N ALA A 90 -8.21 -8.57 2.44
CA ALA A 90 -7.31 -8.92 3.52
C ALA A 90 -7.08 -7.71 4.43
N CYS A 91 -7.27 -7.91 5.75
CA CYS A 91 -6.89 -6.94 6.76
C CYS A 91 -5.52 -7.30 7.35
N PHE A 92 -4.67 -6.31 7.58
CA PHE A 92 -3.38 -6.50 8.24
C PHE A 92 -2.95 -5.24 8.99
N SER A 93 -2.02 -5.41 9.92
CA SER A 93 -1.45 -4.32 10.69
C SER A 93 0.03 -4.20 10.40
N LEU A 94 0.51 -2.97 10.23
CA LEU A 94 1.94 -2.66 10.22
C LEU A 94 2.30 -1.87 11.48
N HIS A 95 3.40 -2.25 12.11
CA HIS A 95 3.98 -1.50 13.22
C HIS A 95 5.03 -0.56 12.67
N LEU A 96 4.75 0.74 12.73
CA LEU A 96 5.55 1.75 12.07
C LEU A 96 6.41 2.53 13.03
N VAL A 97 7.62 2.70 12.53
CA VAL A 97 8.74 3.48 12.99
C VAL A 97 8.64 5.00 12.80
N ALA A 98 7.79 5.77 13.48
CA ALA A 98 7.84 7.25 13.31
C ALA A 98 8.99 7.88 14.10
N GLY A 99 9.76 8.77 13.47
CA GLY A 99 10.64 9.69 14.16
C GLY A 99 9.84 10.76 14.90
N ARG A 100 9.16 10.44 16.01
CA ARG A 100 8.54 11.46 16.87
C ARG A 100 9.55 11.94 17.93
N ALA A 101 9.40 13.16 18.44
CA ALA A 101 10.30 13.66 19.49
C ALA A 101 10.22 12.79 20.77
N GLY A 102 11.31 12.09 21.10
CA GLY A 102 11.39 11.14 22.22
C GLY A 102 11.93 9.78 21.79
N ALA A 103 11.88 8.79 22.68
CA ALA A 103 12.12 7.39 22.31
C ALA A 103 11.11 6.99 21.21
N PRO A 104 11.55 6.33 20.14
CA PRO A 104 10.63 5.98 19.08
C PRO A 104 9.60 4.99 19.59
N SER A 105 8.34 5.43 19.63
CA SER A 105 7.23 4.53 19.95
C SER A 105 6.72 3.95 18.63
N PRO A 106 6.81 2.62 18.42
CA PRO A 106 6.08 2.00 17.33
C PRO A 106 4.59 2.35 17.48
N PHE A 107 3.95 2.66 16.37
CA PHE A 107 2.51 2.82 16.31
C PHE A 107 1.93 1.87 15.28
N GLU A 108 0.78 1.29 15.59
CA GLU A 108 0.10 0.36 14.71
C GLU A 108 -0.75 1.12 13.69
N VAL A 109 -0.67 0.72 12.44
CA VAL A 109 -1.59 1.13 11.37
C VAL A 109 -2.31 -0.11 10.88
N ARG A 110 -3.64 -0.10 10.98
CA ARG A 110 -4.50 -1.12 10.39
C ARG A 110 -4.81 -0.74 8.94
N LEU A 111 -4.55 -1.69 8.05
CA LEU A 111 -4.72 -1.56 6.62
C LEU A 111 -5.70 -2.64 6.14
N LEU A 112 -6.42 -2.28 5.09
CA LEU A 112 -7.21 -3.21 4.30
C LEU A 112 -6.66 -3.20 2.89
N ALA A 113 -6.33 -4.36 2.36
CA ALA A 113 -6.07 -4.54 0.95
C ALA A 113 -7.25 -5.28 0.32
N ASP A 114 -7.69 -4.76 -0.81
CA ASP A 114 -8.80 -5.25 -1.61
C ASP A 114 -8.26 -5.56 -3.01
N ILE A 115 -8.43 -6.81 -3.47
CA ILE A 115 -8.20 -7.17 -4.88
C ILE A 115 -9.55 -7.14 -5.60
N HIS A 116 -9.62 -6.34 -6.67
CA HIS A 116 -10.85 -6.05 -7.39
C HIS A 116 -10.62 -5.92 -8.90
N ASP A 117 -11.70 -6.03 -9.68
CA ASP A 117 -11.72 -5.96 -11.15
C ASP A 117 -11.53 -4.54 -11.73
N GLY A 118 -11.21 -3.57 -10.86
CA GLY A 118 -11.11 -2.15 -11.19
C GLY A 118 -9.75 -1.71 -11.73
N GLY A 119 -8.90 -2.64 -12.12
CA GLY A 119 -7.65 -2.34 -12.83
C GLY A 119 -7.90 -1.81 -14.24
N ASP A 120 -6.84 -1.31 -14.86
CA ASP A 120 -6.93 -0.80 -16.23
C ASP A 120 -7.17 -1.97 -17.20
N HIS A 121 -8.15 -1.84 -18.09
CA HIS A 121 -8.54 -2.86 -19.07
C HIS A 121 -9.14 -4.17 -18.48
N GLY A 122 -9.75 -4.12 -17.30
CA GLY A 122 -10.39 -5.30 -16.68
C GLY A 122 -9.40 -6.28 -16.06
N SER A 123 -8.18 -5.82 -15.79
CA SER A 123 -7.21 -6.54 -14.98
C SER A 123 -7.51 -6.37 -13.49
N HIS A 124 -7.11 -7.35 -12.68
CA HIS A 124 -7.14 -7.20 -11.22
C HIS A 124 -6.19 -6.11 -10.77
N ALA A 125 -6.63 -5.30 -9.82
CA ALA A 125 -5.78 -4.36 -9.10
C ALA A 125 -5.96 -4.55 -7.60
N VAL A 126 -4.91 -4.30 -6.84
CA VAL A 126 -4.98 -4.23 -5.38
C VAL A 126 -5.00 -2.77 -4.95
N THR A 127 -6.02 -2.41 -4.17
CA THR A 127 -6.10 -1.12 -3.48
C THR A 127 -5.89 -1.32 -1.98
N VAL A 128 -4.95 -0.58 -1.39
CA VAL A 128 -4.66 -0.59 0.04
C VAL A 128 -5.16 0.70 0.68
N ASP A 129 -5.98 0.58 1.73
CA ASP A 129 -6.57 1.72 2.44
C ASP A 129 -6.36 1.64 3.95
N CYS A 130 -6.34 2.81 4.61
CA CYS A 130 -6.40 2.92 6.06
C CYS A 130 -7.85 2.88 6.51
N ARG A 131 -8.31 1.76 7.07
CA ARG A 131 -9.60 1.78 7.78
C ARG A 131 -9.45 2.47 9.13
N SER A 132 -9.96 3.70 9.22
CA SER A 132 -10.43 4.23 10.50
C SER A 132 -11.71 3.48 10.85
N GLU A 133 -11.63 2.59 11.84
CA GLU A 133 -12.79 1.97 12.52
C GLU A 133 -13.45 0.78 11.78
N PHE A 134 -13.36 -0.37 12.44
CA PHE A 134 -14.44 -1.34 12.54
C PHE A 134 -14.91 -1.30 13.99
#